data_AF-A0A0V1J162-F1
#
_entry.id   AF-A0A0V1J162-F1
#
_cell.length_a   1.000
_cell.length_b   1.000
_cell.length_c   1.000
_cell.angle_alpha   90.00
_cell.angle_beta   90.00
_cell.angle_gamma   90.00
#
_symmetry.space_group_name_H-M   'P 1'
#
loop_
_entity.id
_entity.type
_entity.pdbx_description
1 polymer ?
#
loop_
_entity_poly.entity_id
_entity_poly.type
_entity_poly.pdbx_seq_one_letter_code
_entity_poly.pdbx_strand_id
1 'polypeptide(L)'
;MNFGQVHRSMEKRTLKMIELLRPTINDLNTFLNKAVPDTRLTLKKYLDAKFEYLSYCLKIKEMDDEEAAVAALQEILYRVETGNYEYRLMLRSRQEAKKRFSKLRSDVLVKLELLDQKRVQDIAYQLHRFVSVISQYHSECQVQMEPMRNLFPIEVDLSLVAFDYNPSGQLPPDGEDEEENEIAHKQLVDDTNLIDISCLNVNDNCSSSSNADLLKF
;
A
#
# COMPACT_ATOMS: atom_id res chain seq x y z
N MET A 1 -40.06 17.13 12.54
CA MET A 1 -39.05 16.96 11.46
C MET A 1 -39.56 15.88 10.52
N ASN A 2 -39.59 16.15 9.22
CA ASN A 2 -40.04 15.17 8.22
C ASN A 2 -38.94 14.14 7.94
N PHE A 3 -39.33 12.89 7.66
CA PHE A 3 -38.44 11.78 7.29
C PHE A 3 -37.39 12.19 6.24
N GLY A 4 -37.82 12.88 5.18
CA GLY A 4 -36.93 13.37 4.13
C GLY A 4 -35.86 14.38 4.61
N GLN A 5 -36.16 15.20 5.62
CA GLN A 5 -35.19 16.17 6.16
C GLN A 5 -34.06 15.47 6.93
N VAL A 6 -34.36 14.38 7.64
CA VAL A 6 -33.36 13.58 8.35
C VAL A 6 -32.43 12.88 7.36
N HIS A 7 -32.98 12.28 6.30
CA HIS A 7 -32.17 11.66 5.24
C HIS A 7 -31.26 12.68 4.51
N ARG A 8 -31.78 13.87 4.17
CA ARG A 8 -30.96 14.94 3.56
C ARG A 8 -29.88 15.48 4.50
N SER A 9 -30.15 15.51 5.81
CA SER A 9 -29.13 15.84 6.81
C SER A 9 -28.06 14.76 6.95
N MET A 10 -28.43 13.49 6.84
CA MET A 10 -27.50 12.36 6.92
C MET A 10 -26.52 12.38 5.75
N GLU A 11 -27.01 12.60 4.53
CA GLU A 11 -26.17 12.79 3.34
C GLU A 11 -25.12 13.88 3.53
N LYS A 12 -25.53 15.06 4.02
CA LYS A 12 -24.60 16.18 4.30
C LYS A 12 -23.52 15.80 5.32
N ARG A 13 -23.84 14.96 6.31
CA ARG A 13 -22.86 14.46 7.28
C ARG A 13 -21.92 13.43 6.67
N THR A 14 -22.42 12.55 5.80
CA THR A 14 -21.58 11.60 5.06
C THR A 14 -20.54 12.33 4.23
N LEU A 15 -20.92 13.41 3.53
CA LEU A 15 -19.97 14.23 2.78
C LEU A 15 -18.87 14.81 3.69
N LYS A 16 -19.23 15.37 4.85
CA LYS A 16 -18.27 15.86 5.85
C LYS A 16 -17.36 14.76 6.39
N MET A 17 -17.92 13.57 6.66
CA MET A 17 -17.15 12.41 7.10
C MET A 17 -16.09 12.03 6.06
N ILE A 18 -16.46 12.00 4.77
CA ILE A 18 -15.52 11.70 3.67
C ILE A 18 -14.40 12.75 3.59
N GLU A 19 -14.73 14.04 3.73
CA GLU A 19 -13.72 15.11 3.78
C GLU A 19 -12.75 14.93 4.96
N LEU A 20 -13.27 14.54 6.13
CA LEU A 20 -12.45 14.23 7.29
C LEU A 20 -11.59 12.99 7.07
N LEU A 21 -12.04 11.97 6.33
CA LEU A 21 -11.24 10.77 6.06
C LEU A 21 -10.18 10.96 4.97
N ARG A 22 -10.35 11.93 4.06
CA ARG A 22 -9.44 12.16 2.93
C ARG A 22 -7.96 12.30 3.31
N PRO A 23 -7.57 13.04 4.36
CA PRO A 23 -6.16 13.10 4.80
C PRO A 23 -5.59 11.73 5.20
N THR A 24 -6.36 10.88 5.89
CA THR A 24 -5.92 9.52 6.26
C THR A 24 -5.55 8.70 5.03
N ILE A 25 -6.36 8.80 3.97
CA ILE A 25 -6.12 8.11 2.69
C ILE A 25 -4.87 8.67 2.01
N ASN A 26 -4.70 9.99 2.00
CA ASN A 26 -3.54 10.65 1.40
C ASN A 26 -2.22 10.29 2.11
N ASP A 27 -2.26 10.15 3.43
CA ASP A 27 -1.09 9.77 4.23
C ASP A 27 -0.70 8.31 3.95
N LEU A 28 -1.68 7.40 3.90
CA LEU A 28 -1.47 6.00 3.47
C LEU A 28 -0.91 5.91 2.05
N ASN A 29 -1.48 6.68 1.13
CA ASN A 29 -1.03 6.76 -0.25
C ASN A 29 0.43 7.23 -0.33
N THR A 30 0.79 8.25 0.45
CA THR A 30 2.17 8.75 0.55
C THR A 30 3.12 7.71 1.11
N PHE A 31 2.71 6.97 2.13
CA PHE A 31 3.52 5.89 2.69
C PHE A 31 3.80 4.79 1.65
N LEU A 32 2.75 4.31 0.96
CA LEU A 32 2.85 3.23 -0.02
C LEU A 32 3.58 3.63 -1.30
N ASN A 33 3.33 4.84 -1.81
CA ASN A 33 3.85 5.25 -3.12
C ASN A 33 5.12 6.12 -3.05
N LYS A 34 5.53 6.58 -1.87
CA LYS A 34 6.78 7.35 -1.71
C LYS A 34 7.76 6.70 -0.72
N ALA A 35 7.33 6.43 0.51
CA ALA A 35 8.24 5.94 1.56
C ALA A 35 8.74 4.50 1.32
N VAL A 36 7.83 3.59 0.95
CA VAL A 36 8.19 2.19 0.65
C VAL A 36 9.09 2.08 -0.59
N PRO A 37 8.80 2.77 -1.72
CA PRO A 37 9.67 2.73 -2.89
C PRO A 37 11.08 3.31 -2.66
N ASP A 38 11.24 4.37 -1.85
CA ASP A 38 12.57 4.91 -1.50
C ASP A 38 13.42 3.87 -0.75
N THR A 39 12.80 3.19 0.22
CA THR A 39 13.47 2.13 0.98
C THR A 39 13.83 0.96 0.06
N ARG A 40 12.91 0.57 -0.83
CA ARG A 40 13.13 -0.47 -1.83
C ARG A 40 14.28 -0.12 -2.80
N LEU A 41 14.42 1.13 -3.19
CA LEU A 41 15.54 1.60 -4.02
C LEU A 41 16.88 1.42 -3.31
N THR A 42 16.92 1.71 -2.01
CA THR A 42 18.13 1.54 -1.20
C THR A 42 18.47 0.06 -1.01
N LEU A 43 17.44 -0.76 -0.77
CA LEU A 43 17.58 -2.22 -0.70
C LEU A 43 18.12 -2.79 -2.00
N LYS A 44 17.63 -2.32 -3.16
CA LYS A 44 18.13 -2.76 -4.48
C LYS A 44 19.63 -2.49 -4.64
N LYS A 45 20.09 -1.28 -4.30
CA LYS A 45 21.53 -0.93 -4.34
C LYS A 45 22.38 -1.84 -3.45
N TYR A 46 21.88 -2.17 -2.26
CA TYR A 46 22.54 -3.13 -1.37
C TYR A 46 22.60 -4.55 -1.96
N LEU A 47 21.50 -5.03 -2.54
CA LEU A 47 21.46 -6.36 -3.16
C LEU A 47 22.43 -6.45 -4.35
N ASP A 48 22.51 -5.41 -5.17
CA ASP A 48 23.47 -5.34 -6.28
C ASP A 48 24.91 -5.39 -5.76
N ALA A 49 25.23 -4.63 -4.71
CA ALA A 49 26.56 -4.64 -4.08
C ALA A 49 26.88 -5.97 -3.37
N LYS A 50 25.88 -6.64 -2.77
CA LYS A 50 26.02 -7.97 -2.17
C LYS A 50 26.33 -9.00 -3.26
N PHE A 51 25.59 -8.95 -4.37
CA PHE A 51 25.82 -9.83 -5.52
C PHE A 51 27.22 -9.64 -6.09
N GLU A 52 27.66 -8.39 -6.29
CA GLU A 52 29.03 -8.07 -6.75
C GLU A 52 30.10 -8.62 -5.78
N TYR A 53 29.93 -8.44 -4.48
CA TYR A 53 30.89 -8.98 -3.50
C TYR A 53 30.92 -10.53 -3.51
N LEU A 54 29.76 -11.18 -3.55
CA LEU A 54 29.66 -12.63 -3.55
C LEU A 54 30.20 -13.25 -4.85
N SER A 55 30.02 -12.60 -5.99
CA SER A 55 30.60 -13.08 -7.25
C SER A 55 32.13 -13.10 -7.20
N TYR A 56 32.77 -12.10 -6.59
CA TYR A 56 34.22 -12.14 -6.35
C TYR A 56 34.65 -13.25 -5.37
N CYS A 57 33.89 -13.47 -4.29
CA CYS A 57 34.16 -14.57 -3.36
C CYS A 57 34.09 -15.93 -4.06
N LEU A 58 33.07 -16.13 -4.89
CA LEU A 58 32.90 -17.35 -5.67
C LEU A 58 34.06 -17.54 -6.64
N LYS A 59 34.42 -16.50 -7.40
CA LYS A 59 35.50 -16.58 -8.39
C LYS A 59 36.87 -16.86 -7.76
N ILE A 60 37.15 -16.30 -6.58
CA ILE A 60 38.38 -16.61 -5.84
C ILE A 60 38.39 -18.07 -5.40
N LYS A 61 37.27 -18.57 -4.87
CA LYS A 61 37.14 -19.96 -4.47
C LYS A 61 37.34 -20.92 -5.66
N GLU A 62 36.76 -20.62 -6.81
CA GLU A 62 36.99 -21.39 -8.04
C GLU A 62 38.48 -21.47 -8.39
N MET A 63 39.20 -20.34 -8.31
CA MET A 63 40.64 -20.31 -8.59
C MET A 63 41.49 -21.07 -7.56
N ASP A 64 41.08 -21.05 -6.28
CA ASP A 64 41.71 -21.83 -5.21
C ASP A 64 41.48 -23.34 -5.41
N ASP A 65 40.26 -23.73 -5.78
CA ASP A 65 39.87 -25.11 -6.04
C ASP A 65 40.61 -25.67 -7.29
N GLU A 66 40.76 -24.89 -8.35
CA GLU A 66 41.58 -25.23 -9.52
C GLU A 66 43.05 -25.44 -9.16
N GLU A 67 43.63 -24.56 -8.35
CA GLU A 67 45.03 -24.64 -7.92
C GLU A 67 45.27 -25.87 -7.05
N ALA A 68 44.34 -26.18 -6.14
CA ALA A 68 44.37 -27.39 -5.33
C ALA A 68 44.29 -28.68 -6.18
N ALA A 69 43.44 -28.69 -7.22
CA ALA A 69 43.31 -29.83 -8.12
C ALA A 69 44.60 -30.10 -8.92
N VAL A 70 45.22 -29.05 -9.46
CA VAL A 70 46.47 -29.16 -10.23
C VAL A 70 47.64 -29.56 -9.32
N ALA A 71 47.70 -29.01 -8.11
CA ALA A 71 48.70 -29.40 -7.11
C ALA A 71 48.59 -30.88 -6.71
N ALA A 72 47.38 -31.45 -6.67
CA ALA A 72 47.17 -32.86 -6.39
C ALA A 72 47.73 -33.80 -7.49
N LEU A 73 47.77 -33.32 -8.74
CA LEU A 73 48.40 -34.01 -9.87
C LEU A 73 49.92 -33.84 -9.91
N GLN A 74 50.51 -33.09 -8.97
CA GLN A 74 51.92 -32.70 -8.96
C GLN A 74 52.35 -31.92 -10.22
N GLU A 75 51.40 -31.26 -10.88
CA GLU A 75 51.65 -30.39 -12.03
C GLU A 75 51.76 -28.93 -11.57
N ILE A 76 52.40 -28.11 -12.41
CA ILE A 76 52.54 -26.67 -12.14
C ILE A 76 51.50 -25.91 -12.97
N LEU A 77 50.72 -25.04 -12.31
CA LEU A 77 49.70 -24.24 -12.97
C LEU A 77 50.35 -23.02 -13.67
N TYR A 78 50.23 -22.93 -14.99
CA TYR A 78 50.81 -21.85 -15.81
C TYR A 78 50.45 -20.42 -15.33
N ARG A 79 49.21 -20.23 -14.85
CA ARG A 79 48.74 -18.96 -14.24
C ARG A 79 49.65 -18.54 -13.07
N VAL A 80 50.09 -19.49 -12.26
CA VAL A 80 50.95 -19.27 -11.09
C VAL A 80 52.39 -18.99 -11.53
N GLU A 81 52.92 -19.70 -12.53
CA GLU A 81 54.25 -19.47 -13.09
C GLU A 81 54.43 -18.06 -13.66
N THR A 82 53.38 -17.53 -14.27
CA THR A 82 53.37 -16.17 -14.84
C THR A 82 53.07 -15.08 -13.79
N GLY A 83 53.12 -15.45 -12.50
CA GLY A 83 52.97 -14.53 -11.39
C GLY A 83 51.52 -14.23 -10.98
N ASN A 84 50.53 -15.05 -11.35
CA ASN A 84 49.16 -15.06 -10.81
C ASN A 84 48.46 -13.67 -10.70
N TYR A 85 48.59 -12.84 -11.73
CA TYR A 85 48.06 -11.46 -11.71
C TYR A 85 46.54 -11.41 -11.54
N GLU A 86 45.80 -12.28 -12.22
CA GLU A 86 44.33 -12.33 -12.18
C GLU A 86 43.81 -12.57 -10.76
N TYR A 87 44.44 -13.50 -10.03
CA TYR A 87 44.09 -13.78 -8.64
C TYR A 87 44.30 -12.56 -7.74
N ARG A 88 45.44 -11.86 -7.89
CA ARG A 88 45.71 -10.62 -7.14
C ARG A 88 44.71 -9.52 -7.46
N LEU A 89 44.32 -9.39 -8.72
CA LEU A 89 43.33 -8.41 -9.14
C LEU A 89 41.96 -8.72 -8.51
N MET A 90 41.53 -9.98 -8.56
CA MET A 90 40.28 -10.43 -7.93
C MET A 90 40.28 -10.21 -6.42
N LEU A 91 41.39 -10.46 -5.72
CA LEU A 91 41.52 -10.18 -4.30
C LEU A 91 41.33 -8.69 -3.98
N ARG A 92 41.90 -7.80 -4.80
CA ARG A 92 41.72 -6.34 -4.65
C ARG A 92 40.27 -5.94 -4.91
N SER A 93 39.67 -6.39 -6.00
CA SER A 93 38.27 -6.11 -6.33
C SER A 93 37.31 -6.61 -5.24
N ARG A 94 37.55 -7.80 -4.68
CA ARG A 94 36.79 -8.32 -3.54
C ARG A 94 36.87 -7.40 -2.32
N GLN A 95 38.05 -6.88 -1.99
CA GLN A 95 38.22 -5.98 -0.84
C GLN A 95 37.44 -4.66 -1.04
N GLU A 96 37.46 -4.11 -2.25
CA GLU A 96 36.69 -2.91 -2.59
C GLU A 96 35.18 -3.18 -2.52
N ALA A 97 34.72 -4.27 -3.14
CA ALA A 97 33.33 -4.69 -3.10
C ALA A 97 32.85 -4.95 -1.67
N LYS A 98 33.68 -5.59 -0.83
CA LYS A 98 33.38 -5.82 0.60
C LYS A 98 33.12 -4.52 1.35
N LYS A 99 33.95 -3.49 1.12
CA LYS A 99 33.78 -2.17 1.75
C LYS A 99 32.46 -1.53 1.32
N ARG A 100 32.13 -1.55 0.03
CA ARG A 100 30.87 -1.01 -0.52
C ARG A 100 29.66 -1.75 0.04
N PHE A 101 29.67 -3.09 -0.01
CA PHE A 101 28.65 -3.96 0.55
C PHE A 101 28.43 -3.69 2.05
N SER A 102 29.50 -3.63 2.84
CA SER A 102 29.39 -3.44 4.30
C SER A 102 28.78 -2.09 4.66
N LYS A 103 29.13 -1.03 3.90
CA LYS A 103 28.54 0.30 4.08
C LYS A 103 27.03 0.28 3.77
N LEU A 104 26.66 -0.24 2.60
CA LEU A 104 25.25 -0.32 2.18
C LEU A 104 24.41 -1.21 3.11
N ARG A 105 25.02 -2.25 3.71
CA ARG A 105 24.36 -3.10 4.70
C ARG A 105 23.90 -2.28 5.90
N SER A 106 24.80 -1.47 6.46
CA SER A 106 24.48 -0.57 7.58
C SER A 106 23.40 0.44 7.19
N ASP A 107 23.52 1.06 6.01
CA ASP A 107 22.56 2.05 5.52
C ASP A 107 21.15 1.46 5.37
N VAL A 108 21.03 0.23 4.82
CA VAL A 108 19.75 -0.46 4.66
C VAL A 108 19.14 -0.85 6.00
N LEU A 109 19.94 -1.34 6.95
CA LEU A 109 19.43 -1.70 8.28
C LEU A 109 18.80 -0.50 8.99
N VAL A 110 19.48 0.64 8.99
CA VAL A 110 18.96 1.88 9.58
C VAL A 110 17.70 2.35 8.85
N LYS A 111 17.68 2.31 7.50
CA LYS A 111 16.48 2.70 6.73
C LYS A 111 15.28 1.80 7.00
N LEU A 112 15.49 0.49 7.12
CA LEU A 112 14.41 -0.46 7.43
C LEU A 112 13.84 -0.22 8.82
N GLU A 113 14.70 0.04 9.80
CA GLU A 113 14.27 0.37 11.16
C GLU A 113 13.46 1.68 11.21
N LEU A 114 13.93 2.74 10.54
CA LEU A 114 13.20 4.01 10.44
C LEU A 114 11.85 3.86 9.73
N LEU A 115 11.80 3.08 8.65
CA LEU A 115 10.55 2.81 7.94
C LEU A 115 9.56 2.05 8.85
N ASP A 116 10.04 1.09 9.63
CA ASP A 116 9.21 0.30 10.53
C ASP A 116 8.67 1.14 11.70
N GLN A 117 9.51 1.96 12.31
CA GLN A 117 9.09 2.90 13.36
C GLN A 117 8.00 3.85 12.85
N LYS A 118 8.21 4.42 11.65
CA LYS A 118 7.21 5.28 10.99
C LYS A 118 5.92 4.53 10.72
N ARG A 119 6.01 3.31 10.16
CA ARG A 119 4.86 2.46 9.83
C ARG A 119 3.98 2.21 11.05
N VAL A 120 4.57 1.80 12.17
CA VAL A 120 3.84 1.46 13.39
C VAL A 120 3.12 2.69 13.95
N GLN A 121 3.78 3.83 14.00
CA GLN A 121 3.21 5.07 14.53
C GLN A 121 2.09 5.62 13.62
N ASP A 122 2.36 5.74 12.32
CA ASP A 122 1.44 6.35 11.36
C ASP A 122 0.17 5.50 11.18
N ILE A 123 0.31 4.17 11.07
CA ILE A 123 -0.85 3.26 10.89
C ILE A 123 -1.75 3.27 12.13
N ALA A 124 -1.16 3.23 13.34
CA ALA A 124 -1.95 3.28 14.57
C ALA A 124 -2.75 4.59 14.67
N TYR A 125 -2.11 5.72 14.34
CA TYR A 125 -2.75 7.03 14.32
C TYR A 125 -3.86 7.12 13.25
N GLN A 126 -3.58 6.65 12.04
CA GLN A 126 -4.53 6.63 10.92
C GLN A 126 -5.76 5.76 11.23
N LEU A 127 -5.56 4.58 11.80
CA LEU A 127 -6.64 3.67 12.18
C LEU A 127 -7.49 4.26 13.31
N HIS A 128 -6.84 4.85 14.32
CA HIS A 128 -7.55 5.54 15.40
C HIS A 128 -8.41 6.69 14.85
N ARG A 129 -7.85 7.53 13.96
CA ARG A 129 -8.56 8.62 13.31
C ARG A 129 -9.74 8.11 12.47
N PHE A 130 -9.56 7.03 11.72
CA PHE A 130 -10.60 6.41 10.92
C PHE A 130 -11.78 5.93 11.79
N VAL A 131 -11.50 5.16 12.84
CA VAL A 131 -12.52 4.65 13.76
C VAL A 131 -13.23 5.80 14.49
N SER A 132 -12.49 6.80 14.96
CA SER A 132 -13.06 7.96 15.66
C SER A 132 -14.03 8.75 14.77
N VAL A 133 -13.66 9.00 13.50
CA VAL A 133 -14.52 9.74 12.55
C VAL A 133 -15.79 8.94 12.23
N ILE A 134 -15.68 7.63 12.02
CA ILE A 134 -16.85 6.76 11.75
C ILE A 134 -17.76 6.63 12.98
N SER A 135 -17.17 6.45 14.15
CA SER A 135 -17.91 6.38 15.41
C SER A 135 -18.68 7.67 15.68
N GLN A 136 -18.05 8.82 15.40
CA GLN A 136 -18.71 10.12 15.51
C GLN A 136 -19.87 10.23 14.52
N TYR A 137 -19.68 9.87 13.25
CA TYR A 137 -20.74 9.88 12.25
C TYR A 137 -21.95 9.04 12.68
N HIS A 138 -21.73 7.79 13.11
CA HIS A 138 -22.82 6.92 13.55
C HIS A 138 -23.54 7.45 14.81
N SER A 139 -22.79 8.00 15.78
CA SER A 139 -23.37 8.60 16.98
C SER A 139 -24.25 9.80 16.62
N GLU A 140 -23.80 10.65 15.69
CA GLU A 140 -24.57 11.79 15.20
C GLU A 140 -25.83 11.35 14.44
N CYS A 141 -25.73 10.33 13.59
CA CYS A 141 -26.88 9.74 12.89
C CYS A 141 -27.91 9.15 13.86
N GLN A 142 -27.46 8.45 14.90
CA GLN A 142 -28.34 7.91 15.93
C GLN A 142 -29.14 9.03 16.61
N VAL A 143 -28.47 10.10 17.03
CA VAL A 143 -29.12 11.26 17.67
C VAL A 143 -30.14 11.91 16.73
N GLN A 144 -29.86 11.98 15.42
CA GLN A 144 -30.81 12.51 14.45
C GLN A 144 -32.00 11.59 14.16
N MET A 145 -31.83 10.27 14.35
CA MET A 145 -32.89 9.28 14.17
C MET A 145 -33.75 9.07 15.42
N GLU A 146 -33.27 9.37 16.63
CA GLU A 146 -34.03 9.22 17.88
C GLU A 146 -35.44 9.86 17.83
N PRO A 147 -35.65 11.08 17.28
CA PRO A 147 -36.98 11.67 17.13
C PRO A 147 -37.94 10.87 16.22
N MET A 148 -37.42 9.95 15.39
CA MET A 148 -38.19 9.09 14.47
C MET A 148 -38.37 7.67 14.99
N ARG A 149 -37.99 7.36 16.24
CA ARG A 149 -38.08 6.01 16.82
C ARG A 149 -39.46 5.36 16.68
N ASN A 150 -40.53 6.15 16.68
CA ASN A 150 -41.92 5.68 16.58
C ASN A 150 -42.54 5.83 15.18
N LEU A 151 -41.76 6.16 14.15
CA LEU A 151 -42.27 6.31 12.78
C LEU A 151 -42.65 4.97 12.14
N PHE A 152 -42.17 3.84 12.70
CA PHE A 152 -42.44 2.49 12.23
C PHE A 152 -43.08 1.66 13.35
N PRO A 153 -44.08 0.80 13.04
CA PRO A 153 -44.49 0.32 11.71
C PRO A 153 -45.34 1.34 10.95
N ILE A 154 -45.03 1.55 9.66
CA ILE A 154 -45.89 2.34 8.76
C ILE A 154 -47.04 1.42 8.34
N GLU A 155 -48.22 1.64 8.90
CA GLU A 155 -49.45 1.04 8.38
C GLU A 155 -49.82 1.78 7.09
N VAL A 156 -49.55 1.17 5.94
CA VAL A 156 -50.02 1.66 4.65
C VAL A 156 -51.47 1.21 4.50
N ASP A 157 -52.41 2.15 4.59
CA ASP A 157 -53.80 1.85 4.28
C ASP A 157 -53.95 1.69 2.75
N LEU A 158 -53.85 0.44 2.28
CA LEU A 158 -53.96 0.09 0.87
C LEU A 158 -55.29 0.57 0.26
N SER A 159 -56.33 0.78 1.06
CA SER A 159 -57.62 1.27 0.57
C SER A 159 -57.55 2.70 0.04
N LEU A 160 -56.61 3.52 0.52
CA LEU A 160 -56.39 4.90 0.05
C LEU A 160 -55.52 4.97 -1.21
N VAL A 161 -54.66 3.98 -1.46
CA VAL A 161 -53.71 3.98 -2.60
C VAL A 161 -54.24 3.19 -3.80
N ALA A 162 -55.18 2.27 -3.58
CA ALA A 162 -55.72 1.41 -4.63
C ALA A 162 -56.63 2.12 -5.64
N PHE A 163 -57.21 3.29 -5.31
CA PHE A 163 -58.15 3.98 -6.19
C PHE A 163 -57.52 4.98 -7.17
N ASP A 164 -56.27 5.40 -6.95
CA ASP A 164 -55.55 6.35 -7.82
C ASP A 164 -54.46 5.67 -8.68
N TYR A 165 -54.52 4.35 -8.84
CA TYR A 165 -53.63 3.65 -9.76
C TYR A 165 -54.03 4.01 -11.21
N ASN A 166 -53.36 4.98 -11.82
CA ASN A 166 -53.56 5.36 -13.22
C ASN A 166 -52.97 4.25 -14.13
N PRO A 167 -53.80 3.37 -14.73
CA PRO A 167 -53.29 2.26 -15.53
C PRO A 167 -52.70 2.72 -16.87
N SER A 168 -52.87 4.00 -17.23
CA SER A 168 -52.40 4.58 -18.50
C SER A 168 -50.94 5.05 -18.49
N GLY A 169 -50.26 5.06 -17.34
CA GLY A 169 -48.83 5.41 -17.25
C GLY A 169 -48.47 6.85 -17.63
N GLN A 170 -49.44 7.75 -17.80
CA GLN A 170 -49.18 9.17 -18.04
C GLN A 170 -48.89 9.88 -16.72
N LEU A 171 -47.69 10.45 -16.62
CA LEU A 171 -47.34 11.40 -15.57
C LEU A 171 -48.31 12.60 -15.63
N PRO A 172 -48.74 13.15 -14.48
CA PRO A 172 -49.46 14.42 -14.46
C PRO A 172 -48.64 15.48 -15.20
N PRO A 173 -49.26 16.38 -15.98
CA PRO A 173 -48.54 17.47 -16.62
C PRO A 173 -47.87 18.32 -15.54
N ASP A 174 -46.54 18.48 -15.64
CA ASP A 174 -45.75 19.36 -14.79
C ASP A 174 -46.40 20.75 -14.76
N GLY A 175 -46.87 21.15 -13.59
CA GLY A 175 -47.13 22.55 -13.30
C GLY A 175 -45.78 23.23 -13.16
N GLU A 176 -45.44 24.06 -14.14
CA GLU A 176 -44.28 24.93 -14.15
C GLU A 176 -44.21 25.75 -12.85
N ASP A 177 -43.12 25.57 -12.09
CA ASP A 177 -42.51 26.58 -11.22
C ASP A 177 -41.02 26.19 -11.09
N GLU A 178 -40.28 26.37 -12.20
CA GLU A 178 -38.83 26.33 -12.23
C GLU A 178 -38.26 27.62 -11.62
N GLU A 179 -37.92 27.59 -10.33
CA GLU A 179 -36.84 28.47 -9.83
C GLU A 179 -35.51 27.73 -10.04
N GLU A 180 -34.88 28.00 -11.18
CA GLU A 180 -33.47 27.65 -11.45
C GLU A 180 -32.57 28.22 -10.36
N ASN A 181 -31.99 27.34 -9.54
CA ASN A 181 -30.78 27.65 -8.79
C ASN A 181 -29.62 26.86 -9.42
N GLU A 182 -28.94 27.49 -10.38
CA GLU A 182 -27.65 27.03 -10.91
C GLU A 182 -26.63 26.92 -9.76
N ILE A 183 -26.41 25.71 -9.25
CA ILE A 183 -25.18 25.40 -8.53
C ILE A 183 -24.31 24.57 -9.48
N ALA A 184 -23.30 25.23 -10.02
CA ALA A 184 -22.29 24.69 -10.92
C ALA A 184 -21.79 23.31 -10.47
N HIS A 185 -22.15 22.28 -11.25
CA HIS A 185 -21.48 20.99 -11.25
C HIS A 185 -20.05 21.20 -11.79
N LYS A 186 -19.09 21.42 -10.89
CA LYS A 186 -17.69 21.14 -11.21
C LYS A 186 -17.56 19.64 -11.40
N GLN A 187 -17.32 19.23 -12.65
CA GLN A 187 -16.75 17.92 -12.98
C GLN A 187 -15.51 17.68 -12.11
N LEU A 188 -15.63 16.73 -11.20
CA LEU A 188 -14.49 16.01 -10.62
C LEU A 188 -14.62 14.56 -11.09
N VAL A 189 -14.30 14.34 -12.36
CA VAL A 189 -13.99 13.01 -12.88
C VAL A 189 -12.72 13.17 -13.70
N ASP A 190 -11.59 12.94 -13.03
CA ASP A 190 -10.54 12.03 -13.50
C ASP A 190 -9.49 11.88 -12.38
N ASP A 191 -8.90 10.69 -12.28
CA ASP A 191 -7.92 10.20 -11.29
C ASP A 191 -8.42 9.38 -10.09
N THR A 192 -9.61 8.76 -10.16
CA THR A 192 -9.80 7.47 -9.47
C THR A 192 -9.38 6.35 -10.41
N ASN A 193 -8.07 6.09 -10.46
CA ASN A 193 -7.59 4.78 -10.88
C ASN A 193 -8.26 3.74 -9.97
N LEU A 194 -9.21 3.02 -10.56
CA LEU A 194 -9.90 1.89 -9.97
C LEU A 194 -8.83 0.93 -9.47
N ILE A 195 -8.79 0.68 -8.15
CA ILE A 195 -7.94 -0.37 -7.60
C ILE A 195 -8.50 -1.68 -8.16
N ASP A 196 -7.80 -2.26 -9.13
CA ASP A 196 -8.11 -3.57 -9.67
C ASP A 196 -7.77 -4.63 -8.60
N ILE A 197 -8.80 -5.05 -7.88
CA ILE A 197 -8.74 -6.05 -6.80
C ILE A 197 -8.42 -7.46 -7.36
N SER A 198 -8.40 -7.65 -8.69
CA SER A 198 -8.04 -8.94 -9.31
C SER A 198 -6.59 -9.38 -9.03
N CYS A 199 -5.72 -8.48 -8.53
CA CYS A 199 -4.37 -8.82 -8.10
C CYS A 199 -4.30 -9.57 -6.76
N LEU A 200 -5.40 -9.66 -5.99
CA LEU A 200 -5.47 -10.47 -4.76
C LEU A 200 -5.79 -11.92 -5.09
N ASN A 201 -5.01 -12.54 -5.97
CA ASN A 201 -5.07 -14.00 -6.10
C ASN A 201 -4.36 -14.59 -4.87
N VAL A 202 -5.18 -14.96 -3.88
CA VAL A 202 -4.78 -15.73 -2.70
C VAL A 202 -4.45 -17.14 -3.19
N ASN A 203 -3.27 -17.30 -3.78
CA ASN A 203 -2.61 -18.57 -4.03
C ASN A 203 -1.16 -18.27 -4.41
N ASP A 204 -0.36 -17.91 -3.42
CA ASP A 204 1.03 -18.32 -3.40
C ASP A 204 1.38 -18.70 -1.97
N ASN A 205 1.83 -19.94 -1.83
CA ASN A 205 2.18 -20.63 -0.61
C ASN A 205 2.92 -19.70 0.35
N CYS A 206 2.30 -19.45 1.50
CA CYS A 206 3.01 -18.99 2.69
C CYS A 206 3.90 -20.14 3.17
N SER A 207 5.04 -20.34 2.49
CA SER A 207 6.20 -20.95 3.12
C SER A 207 6.75 -19.92 4.08
N SER A 208 6.38 -20.12 5.35
CA SER A 208 7.05 -19.57 6.52
C SER A 208 8.54 -19.93 6.50
N SER A 209 9.32 -19.15 5.75
CA SER A 209 10.78 -19.18 5.77
C SER A 209 11.27 -17.76 6.06
N SER A 210 11.36 -17.45 7.35
CA SER A 210 12.34 -16.55 7.96
C SER A 210 13.08 -15.58 7.01
N ASN A 211 12.51 -14.38 6.81
CA ASN A 211 13.26 -13.22 6.29
C ASN A 211 14.46 -12.82 7.20
N ALA A 212 14.56 -13.40 8.39
CA ALA A 212 15.70 -13.30 9.28
C ALA A 212 16.96 -14.03 8.77
N ASP A 213 16.84 -14.91 7.76
CA ASP A 213 17.97 -15.69 7.26
C ASP A 213 18.69 -15.07 6.05
N LEU A 214 18.15 -14.00 5.43
CA LEU A 214 18.84 -13.26 4.35
C LEU A 214 19.96 -12.32 4.85
N LEU A 215 20.03 -12.07 6.16
CA LEU A 215 20.98 -11.17 6.82
C LEU A 215 22.11 -11.90 7.56
N LYS A 216 22.06 -13.23 7.62
CA LYS A 216 23.22 -14.04 7.98
C LYS A 216 24.05 -14.20 6.70
N PHE A 217 25.38 -14.14 6.83
CA PHE A 217 26.40 -13.99 5.77
C PHE A 217 26.65 -12.54 5.30
#